data_AF-A0A943Z3L0-F1
#
_entry.id   AF-A0A943Z3L0-F1
#
_cell.length_a   1.000
_cell.length_b   1.000
_cell.length_c   1.000
_cell.angle_alpha   90.00
_cell.angle_beta   90.00
_cell.angle_gamma   90.00
#
_symmetry.space_group_name_H-M   'P 1'
#
loop_
_entity.id
_entity.type
_entity.pdbx_description
1 polymer ?
#
loop_
_entity_poly.entity_id
_entity_poly.type
_entity_poly.pdbx_seq_one_letter_code
_entity_poly.pdbx_strand_id
1 'polypeptide(L)'
;MLEEYAREFPATKIIGSGGNINRLFRLARLKGPQRELPVERLQELYDTLQTLTVVERMEQFKLKEDRADVIVPAAEIFLTAAEALGSESIIVPNISLADSITDGIWHEVQMKD
;
A
#
# COMPACT_ATOMS: atom_id res chain seq x y z
N MET A 1 12.28 -16.32 -3.11
CA MET A 1 10.93 -16.92 -2.95
C MET A 1 9.94 -16.18 -3.84
N LEU A 2 9.80 -14.85 -3.73
CA LEU A 2 8.95 -14.08 -4.66
C LEU A 2 9.49 -14.06 -6.09
N GLU A 3 10.82 -14.10 -6.25
CA GLU A 3 11.51 -14.11 -7.54
C GLU A 3 11.32 -15.44 -8.30
N GLU A 4 11.00 -16.52 -7.58
CA GLU A 4 10.60 -17.80 -8.20
C GLU A 4 9.17 -17.70 -8.73
N TYR A 5 8.24 -17.16 -7.92
CA TYR A 5 6.87 -16.87 -8.35
C TYR A 5 6.84 -15.92 -9.54
N ALA A 6 7.68 -14.88 -9.57
CA ALA A 6 7.76 -13.94 -10.67
C ALA A 6 8.18 -14.61 -12.00
N ARG A 7 9.04 -15.64 -11.92
CA ARG A 7 9.46 -16.44 -13.09
C ARG A 7 8.39 -17.41 -13.54
N GLU A 8 7.67 -18.03 -12.60
CA GLU A 8 6.61 -19.00 -12.89
C GLU A 8 5.33 -18.33 -13.38
N PHE A 9 5.02 -17.15 -12.85
CA PHE A 9 3.82 -16.36 -13.14
C PHE A 9 4.19 -14.96 -13.64
N PRO A 10 4.54 -14.81 -14.93
CA PRO A 10 4.86 -13.52 -15.51
C PRO A 10 3.66 -12.57 -15.45
N ALA A 11 3.93 -11.27 -15.34
CA ALA A 11 2.92 -10.21 -15.18
C ALA A 11 2.05 -10.32 -13.92
N THR A 12 2.62 -10.87 -12.84
CA THR A 12 2.01 -10.82 -11.50
C THR A 12 1.72 -9.38 -11.09
N LYS A 13 0.51 -9.13 -10.58
CA LYS A 13 0.08 -7.81 -10.11
C LYS A 13 0.05 -7.75 -8.59
N ILE A 14 0.46 -6.63 -8.02
CA ILE A 14 0.39 -6.40 -6.59
C ILE A 14 -0.91 -5.67 -6.25
N ILE A 15 -1.63 -6.21 -5.26
CA ILE A 15 -2.78 -5.55 -4.64
C ILE A 15 -2.42 -5.26 -3.18
N GLY A 16 -2.27 -3.98 -2.84
CA GLY A 16 -1.96 -3.52 -1.50
C GLY A 16 -3.21 -2.97 -0.80
N SER A 17 -3.62 -3.62 0.28
CA SER A 17 -4.70 -3.13 1.17
C SER A 17 -4.16 -2.79 2.57
N GLY A 18 -4.94 -2.05 3.36
CA GLY A 18 -4.58 -1.67 4.73
C GLY A 18 -4.11 -0.21 4.90
N GLY A 19 -3.76 0.15 6.13
CA GLY A 19 -3.58 1.55 6.55
C GLY A 19 -2.40 2.26 5.89
N ASN A 20 -1.22 1.61 5.84
CA ASN A 20 0.01 2.23 5.34
C ASN A 20 -0.03 2.46 3.83
N ILE A 21 -0.41 1.46 3.03
CA ILE A 21 -0.51 1.65 1.57
C ILE A 21 -1.58 2.68 1.19
N ASN A 22 -2.73 2.70 1.88
CA ASN A 22 -3.73 3.75 1.68
C ASN A 22 -3.21 5.14 2.08
N ARG A 23 -2.30 5.23 3.07
CA ARG A 23 -1.67 6.51 3.41
C ARG A 23 -0.64 6.91 2.37
N LEU A 24 0.26 6.02 1.96
CA LEU A 24 1.25 6.25 0.90
C LEU A 24 0.58 6.69 -0.41
N PHE A 25 -0.48 5.99 -0.83
CA PHE A 25 -1.28 6.37 -2.00
C PHE A 25 -1.83 7.79 -1.91
N ARG A 26 -2.38 8.20 -0.75
CA ARG A 26 -2.86 9.59 -0.55
C ARG A 26 -1.72 10.60 -0.54
N LEU A 27 -0.56 10.25 0.00
CA LEU A 27 0.63 11.11 0.01
C LEU A 27 1.24 11.27 -1.39
N ALA A 28 1.06 10.28 -2.27
CA ALA A 28 1.55 10.33 -3.65
C ALA A 28 0.87 11.43 -4.49
N ARG A 29 -0.33 11.88 -4.08
CA ARG A 29 -1.13 12.94 -4.72
C ARG A 29 -1.35 12.71 -6.22
N LEU A 30 -1.60 11.46 -6.58
CA LEU A 30 -1.89 11.06 -7.95
C LEU A 30 -3.22 11.66 -8.43
N LYS A 31 -3.28 12.00 -9.72
CA LYS A 31 -4.48 12.54 -10.36
C LYS A 31 -5.22 11.43 -11.09
N GLY A 32 -6.54 11.56 -11.20
CA GLY A 32 -7.39 10.65 -11.96
C GLY A 32 -8.07 9.60 -11.08
N PRO A 33 -8.95 8.78 -11.68
CA PRO A 33 -9.78 7.82 -10.94
C PRO A 33 -9.04 6.50 -10.64
N GLN A 34 -7.89 6.26 -11.26
CA GLN A 34 -7.13 5.02 -11.09
C GLN A 34 -6.56 4.93 -9.68
N ARG A 35 -6.79 3.78 -9.05
CA ARG A 35 -6.25 3.46 -7.72
C ARG A 35 -5.00 2.60 -7.85
N GLU A 36 -4.03 3.08 -8.62
CA GLU A 36 -2.73 2.46 -8.79
C GLU A 36 -1.63 3.41 -8.32
N LEU A 37 -0.71 2.91 -7.50
CA LEU A 37 0.48 3.61 -7.06
C LEU A 37 1.67 3.16 -7.92
N PRO A 38 2.23 4.01 -8.80
CA PRO A 38 3.46 3.69 -9.51
C PRO A 38 4.61 3.47 -8.53
N VAL A 39 5.45 2.47 -8.78
CA VAL A 39 6.58 2.12 -7.93
C VAL A 39 7.61 3.24 -7.91
N GLU A 40 7.85 3.91 -9.04
CA GLU A 40 8.70 5.11 -9.11
C GLU A 40 8.21 6.20 -8.15
N ARG A 41 6.89 6.43 -8.10
CA ARG A 41 6.31 7.44 -7.21
C ARG A 41 6.39 7.03 -5.73
N LEU A 42 6.27 5.74 -5.45
CA LEU A 42 6.51 5.21 -4.11
C LEU A 42 7.97 5.35 -3.69
N GLN A 43 8.91 5.14 -4.62
CA GLN A 43 10.35 5.32 -4.39
C GLN A 43 10.67 6.78 -4.04
N GLU A 44 10.16 7.74 -4.81
CA GLU A 44 10.32 9.18 -4.51
C GLU A 44 9.78 9.57 -3.12
N LEU A 45 8.63 9.00 -2.72
CA LEU A 45 8.07 9.20 -1.40
C LEU A 45 8.95 8.58 -0.31
N TYR A 46 9.43 7.36 -0.52
CA TYR A 46 10.33 6.68 0.41
C TYR A 46 11.61 7.49 0.61
N ASP A 47 12.25 7.91 -0.47
CA ASP A 47 13.48 8.72 -0.44
C ASP A 47 13.31 10.04 0.30
N THR A 48 12.16 10.68 0.11
CA THR A 48 11.83 11.88 0.89
C THR A 48 11.63 11.54 2.37
N LEU A 49 10.79 10.55 2.69
CA LEU A 49 10.40 10.24 4.06
C LEU A 49 11.56 9.69 4.90
N GLN A 50 12.47 8.90 4.31
CA GLN A 50 13.58 8.27 5.03
C GLN A 50 14.58 9.30 5.58
N THR A 51 14.74 10.44 4.90
CA THR A 51 15.66 11.52 5.34
C THR A 51 15.11 12.37 6.49
N LEU A 52 13.81 12.24 6.78
CA LEU A 52 13.13 13.02 7.81
C LEU A 52 13.05 12.24 9.12
N THR A 53 13.18 12.97 10.23
CA THR A 53 12.85 12.47 11.57
C THR A 53 11.35 12.20 11.71
N VAL A 54 10.95 11.43 12.72
CA VAL A 54 9.53 11.16 13.01
C VAL A 54 8.75 12.47 13.19
N VAL A 55 9.31 13.45 13.92
CA VAL A 55 8.68 14.76 14.14
C VAL A 55 8.50 15.52 12.82
N GLU A 56 9.52 15.57 11.97
CA GLU A 56 9.43 16.24 10.67
C GLU A 56 8.40 15.55 9.75
N ARG A 57 8.34 14.22 9.76
CA ARG A 57 7.30 13.46 9.03
C ARG A 57 5.90 13.83 9.53
N MET A 58 5.71 13.96 10.83
CA MET A 58 4.43 14.40 11.41
C MET A 58 4.06 15.80 10.93
N GLU A 59 4.99 16.74 10.99
CA GLU A 59 4.76 18.15 10.65
C GLU A 59 4.52 18.38 9.15
N GLN A 60 5.38 17.81 8.30
CA GLN A 60 5.37 18.02 6.85
C GLN A 60 4.28 17.19 6.16
N PHE A 61 4.10 15.94 6.56
CA PHE A 61 3.14 15.01 5.92
C PHE A 61 1.84 14.84 6.71
N LYS A 62 1.65 15.61 7.79
CA LYS A 62 0.45 15.56 8.67
C LYS A 62 0.13 14.14 9.12
N LEU A 63 1.18 13.41 9.49
CA LEU A 63 1.10 12.06 10.02
C LEU A 63 0.90 12.10 11.54
N LYS A 64 0.17 11.12 12.06
CA LYS A 64 0.19 10.83 13.50
C LYS A 64 1.50 10.15 13.86
N GLU A 65 1.90 10.24 15.12
CA GLU A 65 3.15 9.67 15.64
C GLU A 65 3.29 8.17 15.31
N ASP A 66 2.26 7.39 15.64
CA ASP A 66 2.12 5.94 15.36
C ASP A 66 2.13 5.55 13.88
N ARG A 67 2.09 6.53 12.98
CA ARG A 67 2.21 6.31 11.54
C ARG A 67 3.54 6.84 11.02
N ALA A 68 4.03 7.94 11.56
CA ALA A 68 5.30 8.52 11.17
C ALA A 68 6.49 7.60 11.49
N ASP A 69 6.38 6.79 12.54
CA ASP A 69 7.35 5.75 12.90
C ASP A 69 7.40 4.59 11.90
N VAL A 70 6.24 4.10 11.42
CA VAL A 70 6.11 2.89 10.60
C VAL A 70 5.97 3.14 9.10
N ILE A 71 5.73 4.38 8.65
CA ILE A 71 5.45 4.64 7.23
C ILE A 71 6.64 4.32 6.31
N VAL A 72 7.87 4.54 6.79
CA VAL A 72 9.11 4.25 6.05
C VAL A 72 9.36 2.75 5.92
N PRO A 73 9.40 1.95 7.00
CA PRO A 73 9.56 0.49 6.85
C PRO A 73 8.39 -0.13 6.08
N ALA A 74 7.19 0.43 6.17
CA ALA A 74 6.07 -0.03 5.33
C ALA A 74 6.31 0.23 3.84
N ALA A 75 6.80 1.41 3.46
CA ALA A 75 7.14 1.73 2.07
C ALA A 75 8.25 0.82 1.54
N GLU A 76 9.28 0.54 2.35
CA GLU A 76 10.37 -0.39 2.03
C GLU A 76 9.84 -1.80 1.72
N ILE A 77 8.91 -2.33 2.52
CA ILE A 77 8.29 -3.65 2.26
C ILE A 77 7.61 -3.68 0.89
N PHE A 78 6.88 -2.62 0.53
CA PHE A 78 6.20 -2.55 -0.77
C PHE A 78 7.19 -2.43 -1.94
N LEU A 79 8.27 -1.67 -1.77
CA LEU A 79 9.33 -1.54 -2.78
C LEU A 79 10.05 -2.87 -2.99
N THR A 80 10.44 -3.55 -1.92
CA THR A 80 11.09 -4.88 -1.99
C THR A 80 10.18 -5.91 -2.66
N ALA A 81 8.89 -5.92 -2.32
CA ALA A 81 7.93 -6.82 -2.98
C ALA A 81 7.76 -6.49 -4.47
N ALA A 82 7.70 -5.21 -4.83
CA ALA A 82 7.60 -4.76 -6.22
C ALA A 82 8.84 -5.14 -7.04
N GLU A 83 10.04 -4.95 -6.49
CA GLU A 83 11.29 -5.34 -7.11
C GLU A 83 11.36 -6.86 -7.33
N ALA A 84 11.08 -7.65 -6.29
CA ALA A 84 11.12 -9.10 -6.37
C ALA A 84 10.11 -9.69 -7.36
N LEU A 85 8.98 -9.00 -7.59
CA LEU A 85 7.93 -9.40 -8.52
C LEU A 85 8.04 -8.74 -9.91
N GLY A 86 8.98 -7.81 -10.10
CA GLY A 86 9.09 -7.02 -11.33
C GLY A 86 7.83 -6.19 -11.65
N SER A 87 7.11 -5.74 -10.62
CA SER A 87 5.86 -4.97 -10.78
C SER A 87 6.16 -3.48 -10.88
N GLU A 88 5.52 -2.79 -11.83
CA GLU A 88 5.69 -1.34 -12.04
C GLU A 88 4.68 -0.50 -11.24
N SER A 89 3.59 -1.11 -10.79
CA SER A 89 2.54 -0.45 -10.00
C SER A 89 1.97 -1.37 -8.92
N ILE A 90 1.31 -0.75 -7.93
CA ILE A 90 0.57 -1.42 -6.85
C ILE A 90 -0.88 -0.93 -6.90
N ILE A 91 -1.84 -1.85 -7.03
CA ILE A 91 -3.26 -1.53 -6.98
C ILE A 91 -3.66 -1.32 -5.51
N VAL A 92 -4.29 -0.18 -5.19
CA VAL A 92 -4.66 0.23 -3.84
C VAL A 92 -6.19 0.36 -3.71
N PRO A 93 -6.93 -0.75 -3.63
CA PRO A 93 -8.38 -0.69 -3.50
C PRO A 93 -8.77 -0.04 -2.17
N ASN A 94 -9.90 0.67 -2.15
CA ASN A 94 -10.43 1.28 -0.93
C ASN A 94 -11.21 0.26 -0.09
N ILE A 95 -10.60 -0.88 0.20
CA ILE A 95 -11.19 -1.97 0.98
C ILE A 95 -10.25 -2.35 2.13
N SER A 96 -10.84 -2.66 3.27
CA SER A 96 -10.17 -3.14 4.46
C SER A 96 -10.65 -4.54 4.84
N LEU A 97 -9.88 -5.20 5.71
CA LEU A 97 -10.28 -6.49 6.28
C LEU A 97 -11.62 -6.40 7.03
N ALA A 98 -11.86 -5.29 7.73
CA ALA A 98 -13.12 -5.08 8.46
C ALA A 98 -14.32 -5.01 7.52
N ASP A 99 -14.17 -4.39 6.35
CA ASP A 99 -15.21 -4.35 5.32
C ASP A 99 -15.52 -5.78 4.84
N SER A 100 -14.49 -6.57 4.54
CA SER A 100 -14.66 -7.97 4.08
C SER A 100 -15.28 -8.88 5.13
N ILE A 101 -14.93 -8.72 6.41
CA ILE A 101 -15.54 -9.50 7.51
C ILE A 101 -17.03 -9.14 7.63
N THR A 102 -17.35 -7.85 7.59
CA THR A 102 -18.74 -7.36 7.72
C THR A 102 -19.59 -7.86 6.55
N ASP A 103 -19.07 -7.76 5.33
CA ASP A 103 -19.72 -8.25 4.12
C ASP A 103 -19.92 -9.78 4.16
N GLY A 104 -18.93 -10.53 4.63
CA GLY A 104 -19.04 -11.98 4.81
C GLY A 104 -20.17 -12.37 5.78
N ILE A 105 -20.22 -11.73 6.95
CA ILE A 105 -21.29 -11.96 7.94
C ILE A 105 -22.66 -11.60 7.36
N TRP A 106 -22.76 -10.50 6.61
CA TRP A 106 -24.01 -10.10 5.96
C TRP A 106 -24.53 -11.17 4.98
N HIS A 107 -23.65 -11.69 4.12
CA HIS A 107 -24.02 -12.75 3.18
C HIS A 107 -24.47 -14.04 3.89
N GLU A 108 -23.83 -14.43 4.99
CA GLU A 108 -24.25 -15.59 5.78
C GLU A 108 -25.64 -15.42 6.41
N VAL A 109 -26.00 -14.21 6.81
CA VAL A 109 -27.35 -13.90 7.33
C VAL A 109 -28.38 -13.98 6.21
N GLN A 110 -28.10 -13.41 5.04
CA GLN A 110 -29.02 -13.42 3.88
C GLN A 110 -29.23 -14.81 3.27
N MET A 111 -28.28 -15.74 3.41
CA MET A 111 -28.38 -17.12 2.92
C MET A 111 -29.14 -18.07 3.86
N LYS A 112 -29.56 -17.59 5.05
CA LYS A 112 -30.32 -18.37 6.03
C LYS A 112 -31.83 -18.13 5.99
N ASP A 113 -32.29 -17.18 5.17
CA ASP A 113 -33.68 -16.97 4.78
C ASP A 113 -33.95 -17.58 3.39
#